data_AF-A0A523RSB2-F1
#
_entry.id   AF-A0A523RSB2-F1
#
_cell.length_a   1.000
_cell.length_b   1.000
_cell.length_c   1.000
_cell.angle_alpha   90.00
_cell.angle_beta   90.00
_cell.angle_gamma   90.00
#
_symmetry.space_group_name_H-M   'P 1'
#
loop_
_entity.id
_entity.type
_entity.pdbx_description
1 polymer ?
#
loop_
_entity_poly.entity_id
_entity_poly.type
_entity_poly.pdbx_seq_one_letter_code
_entity_poly.pdbx_strand_id
1 'polypeptide(L)'
;MASFCVMVKGPCRGKKCDFWARVRIRKTSIEELAAGIKDCIIECQGEDSLELADALHKYWSLFGVQDLKKLCEEEPDLCGKMTKAEILAQI
;
A
#
# COMPACT_ATOMS: atom_id res chain seq x y z
N MET A 1 -4.74 26.44 9.15
CA MET A 1 -3.63 26.30 10.12
C MET A 1 -3.06 24.91 9.97
N ALA A 2 -1.92 24.76 9.30
CA ALA A 2 -1.28 23.46 9.09
C ALA A 2 -0.47 23.10 10.35
N SER A 3 -0.93 22.10 11.10
CA SER A 3 -0.21 21.57 12.26
C SER A 3 1.03 20.82 11.78
N PHE A 4 2.20 21.40 12.03
CA PHE A 4 3.50 20.79 11.80
C PHE A 4 3.63 19.52 12.66
N CYS A 5 3.60 18.36 12.02
CA CYS A 5 3.92 17.09 12.66
C CYS A 5 5.45 16.95 12.70
N VAL A 6 6.04 17.16 13.88
CA VAL A 6 7.47 17.05 14.14
C VAL A 6 7.88 15.57 14.13
N MET A 7 7.96 14.95 12.95
CA MET A 7 8.91 13.86 12.72
C MET A 7 9.12 13.44 11.26
N VAL A 8 8.76 14.25 10.25
CA VAL A 8 9.23 13.96 8.87
C VAL A 8 9.22 15.18 7.95
N LYS A 9 10.34 15.42 7.26
CA LYS A 9 10.55 16.50 6.26
C LYS A 9 9.81 16.17 4.95
N GLY A 10 8.49 16.04 5.00
CA GLY A 10 7.63 15.82 3.83
C GLY A 10 6.16 16.19 4.13
N PRO A 11 5.28 16.32 3.11
CA PRO A 11 3.93 16.85 3.25
C PRO A 11 3.01 15.85 3.98
N CYS A 12 3.17 15.72 5.29
CA CYS A 12 2.33 14.88 6.14
C CYS A 12 1.07 15.67 6.58
N ARG A 13 -0.11 15.27 6.09
CA ARG A 13 -1.39 15.97 6.36
C ARG A 13 -2.13 15.45 7.61
N GLY A 14 -1.43 15.28 8.73
CA GLY A 14 -2.05 14.90 10.02
C GLY A 14 -2.47 13.43 10.13
N LYS A 15 -3.68 13.12 10.62
CA LYS A 15 -4.16 11.74 10.93
C LYS A 15 -4.31 10.79 9.71
N LYS A 16 -4.15 11.30 8.49
CA LYS A 16 -4.25 10.56 7.21
C LYS A 16 -2.92 10.59 6.44
N CYS A 17 -1.84 10.31 7.15
CA CYS A 17 -0.49 10.48 6.62
C CYS A 17 0.05 9.13 6.13
N ASP A 18 -0.01 8.90 4.81
CA ASP A 18 0.58 7.71 4.19
C ASP A 18 2.11 7.76 4.13
N PHE A 19 2.76 8.72 4.81
CA PHE A 19 4.20 8.92 4.73
C PHE A 19 4.97 7.63 5.08
N TRP A 20 4.59 6.97 6.18
CA TRP A 20 5.24 5.72 6.58
C TRP A 20 4.92 4.57 5.64
N ALA A 21 3.71 4.52 5.08
CA ALA A 21 3.36 3.56 4.04
C ALA A 21 4.24 3.75 2.79
N ARG A 22 4.42 5.00 2.33
CA ARG A 22 5.30 5.33 1.20
C ARG A 22 6.74 4.93 1.46
N VAL A 23 7.28 5.24 2.64
CA VAL A 23 8.65 4.86 2.99
C VAL A 23 8.82 3.35 3.06
N ARG A 24 7.84 2.63 3.63
CA ARG A 24 7.85 1.16 3.66
C ARG A 24 7.84 0.60 2.25
N ILE A 25 6.86 1.00 1.42
CA ILE A 25 6.74 0.54 0.02
C ILE A 25 8.00 0.86 -0.79
N ARG A 26 8.63 2.02 -0.58
CA ARG A 26 9.89 2.37 -1.25
C ARG A 26 11.03 1.43 -0.86
N LYS A 27 11.15 1.08 0.43
CA LYS A 27 12.23 0.23 0.95
C LYS A 27 12.03 -1.26 0.69
N THR A 28 10.80 -1.73 0.71
CA THR A 28 10.46 -3.15 0.47
C THR A 28 10.70 -3.50 -0.99
N SER A 29 11.23 -4.68 -1.29
CA SER A 29 11.43 -5.10 -2.69
C SER A 29 10.07 -5.39 -3.36
N ILE A 30 10.05 -5.44 -4.70
CA ILE A 30 8.81 -5.81 -5.41
C ILE A 30 8.42 -7.26 -5.10
N GLU A 31 9.41 -8.14 -4.92
CA GLU A 31 9.22 -9.55 -4.60
C GLU A 31 8.62 -9.74 -3.20
N GLU A 32 9.11 -8.99 -2.21
CA GLU A 32 8.56 -9.00 -0.86
C GLU A 32 7.13 -8.47 -0.81
N LEU A 33 6.84 -7.41 -1.58
CA LEU A 33 5.47 -6.90 -1.72
C LEU A 33 4.57 -7.96 -2.37
N ALA A 34 5.04 -8.60 -3.44
CA ALA A 34 4.28 -9.63 -4.14
C ALA A 34 4.02 -10.86 -3.24
N ALA A 35 5.01 -11.30 -2.47
CA ALA A 35 4.85 -12.39 -1.50
C ALA A 35 3.78 -12.05 -0.45
N GLY A 36 3.85 -10.86 0.16
CA GLY A 36 2.85 -10.44 1.14
C GLY A 36 1.44 -10.29 0.56
N ILE A 37 1.32 -9.82 -0.68
CA ILE A 37 0.03 -9.76 -1.39
C ILE A 37 -0.51 -11.18 -1.61
N LYS A 38 0.35 -12.11 -2.06
CA LYS A 38 -0.03 -13.50 -2.30
C LYS A 38 -0.51 -14.20 -1.03
N ASP A 39 0.17 -13.99 0.08
CA ASP A 39 -0.25 -14.50 1.39
C ASP A 39 -1.64 -13.96 1.77
N CYS A 40 -1.87 -12.66 1.61
CA CYS A 40 -3.19 -12.04 1.84
C CYS A 40 -4.29 -12.62 0.93
N ILE A 41 -3.98 -12.88 -0.34
CA ILE A 41 -4.93 -13.51 -1.27
C ILE A 41 -5.27 -14.94 -0.82
N ILE A 42 -4.27 -15.72 -0.41
CA ILE A 42 -4.45 -17.10 0.06
C ILE A 42 -5.30 -17.13 1.35
N GLU A 43 -5.00 -16.26 2.31
CA GLU A 43 -5.80 -16.11 3.53
C GLU A 43 -7.26 -15.73 3.22
N CYS A 44 -7.47 -14.78 2.30
CA CYS A 44 -8.80 -14.38 1.88
C CYS A 44 -9.57 -15.51 1.18
N GLN A 45 -8.94 -16.30 0.31
CA GLN A 45 -9.61 -17.43 -0.35
C GLN A 45 -10.11 -18.52 0.61
N GLY A 46 -9.55 -18.60 1.82
CA GLY A 46 -9.92 -19.60 2.83
C GLY A 46 -11.09 -19.21 3.74
N GLU A 47 -11.29 -17.91 3.99
CA GLU A 47 -12.24 -17.43 5.03
C GLU A 47 -13.56 -16.90 4.48
N ASP A 48 -13.59 -16.28 3.31
CA ASP A 48 -14.81 -15.76 2.67
C ASP A 48 -14.46 -15.49 1.21
N SER A 49 -15.37 -15.75 0.27
CA SER A 49 -15.17 -15.52 -1.18
C SER A 49 -15.05 -14.02 -1.53
N LEU A 50 -14.11 -13.31 -0.92
CA LEU A 50 -13.77 -11.93 -1.17
C LEU A 50 -13.11 -11.81 -2.52
N GLU A 51 -13.48 -10.77 -3.25
CA GLU A 51 -12.88 -10.49 -4.55
C GLU A 51 -11.41 -10.11 -4.36
N LEU A 52 -10.59 -10.42 -5.37
CA LEU A 52 -9.16 -10.10 -5.37
C LEU A 52 -8.90 -8.61 -5.05
N ALA A 53 -9.77 -7.72 -5.51
CA ALA A 53 -9.69 -6.29 -5.24
C ALA A 53 -9.79 -5.96 -3.74
N ASP A 54 -10.62 -6.68 -2.98
CA ASP A 54 -10.75 -6.49 -1.54
C ASP A 54 -9.51 -6.97 -0.79
N ALA A 55 -8.92 -8.10 -1.21
CA ALA A 55 -7.67 -8.61 -0.65
C ALA A 55 -6.51 -7.63 -0.86
N LEU A 56 -6.41 -7.04 -2.06
CA LEU A 56 -5.42 -6.00 -2.38
C LEU A 56 -5.64 -4.75 -1.51
N HIS A 57 -6.87 -4.26 -1.43
CA HIS A 57 -7.19 -3.09 -0.60
C HIS A 57 -6.88 -3.33 0.88
N LYS A 58 -7.19 -4.53 1.40
CA LYS A 58 -6.86 -4.95 2.76
C LYS A 58 -5.34 -4.97 2.99
N TYR A 59 -4.57 -5.57 2.09
CA TYR A 59 -3.11 -5.60 2.19
C TYR A 59 -2.50 -4.20 2.25
N TRP A 60 -2.90 -3.30 1.34
CA TRP A 60 -2.38 -1.93 1.32
C TRP A 60 -2.82 -1.13 2.55
N SER A 61 -4.03 -1.36 3.04
CA SER A 61 -4.52 -0.80 4.30
C SER A 61 -3.68 -1.27 5.50
N LEU A 62 -3.28 -2.55 5.56
CA LEU A 62 -2.34 -3.07 6.56
C LEU A 62 -0.95 -2.44 6.46
N PHE A 63 -0.52 -2.06 5.26
CA PHE A 63 0.69 -1.27 5.04
C PHE A 63 0.57 0.19 5.51
N GLY A 64 -0.66 0.65 5.76
CA GLY A 64 -0.99 2.01 6.19
C GLY A 64 -1.35 2.94 5.04
N VAL A 65 -1.63 2.41 3.84
CA VAL A 65 -2.16 3.18 2.72
C VAL A 65 -3.66 3.36 2.93
N GLN A 66 -4.10 4.59 3.17
CA GLN A 66 -5.53 4.89 3.35
C GLN A 66 -6.25 5.19 2.03
N ASP A 67 -5.53 5.73 1.05
CA ASP A 67 -6.10 6.14 -0.23
C ASP A 67 -5.11 5.82 -1.36
N LEU A 68 -5.31 4.65 -1.97
CA LEU A 68 -4.51 4.17 -3.09
C LEU A 68 -4.53 5.13 -4.28
N LYS A 69 -5.72 5.63 -4.62
CA LYS A 69 -5.91 6.52 -5.77
C LYS A 69 -5.11 7.80 -5.58
N LYS A 70 -5.23 8.41 -4.40
CA LYS A 70 -4.50 9.62 -4.07
C LYS A 70 -2.99 9.40 -3.98
N LEU A 71 -2.56 8.27 -3.42
CA LEU A 71 -1.13 7.91 -3.39
C LEU A 71 -0.57 7.78 -4.81
N CYS A 72 -1.35 7.22 -5.74
CA CYS A 72 -0.97 7.14 -7.14
C CYS A 72 -0.93 8.49 -7.86
N GLU A 73 -1.83 9.43 -7.52
CA GLU A 73 -1.80 10.79 -8.04
C GLU A 73 -0.59 11.59 -7.53
N GLU A 74 -0.22 11.43 -6.25
CA GLU A 74 0.90 12.16 -5.65
C GLU A 74 2.26 11.53 -5.98
N GLU A 75 2.35 10.20 -6.06
CA GLU A 75 3.58 9.45 -6.30
C GLU A 75 3.40 8.36 -7.38
N PRO A 76 3.42 8.73 -8.67
CA PRO A 76 3.20 7.79 -9.77
C PRO A 76 4.25 6.68 -9.83
N ASP A 77 5.50 6.96 -9.43
CA ASP A 77 6.56 5.95 -9.37
C ASP A 77 6.27 4.84 -8.34
N LEU A 78 5.72 5.22 -7.18
CA LEU A 78 5.28 4.23 -6.18
C LEU A 78 4.11 3.42 -6.70
N CYS A 79 3.14 4.09 -7.32
CA CYS A 79 2.00 3.42 -7.92
C CYS A 79 2.45 2.34 -8.90
N GLY A 80 3.37 2.68 -9.82
CA GLY A 80 3.93 1.72 -10.76
C GLY A 80 4.64 0.54 -10.08
N LYS A 81 5.29 0.77 -8.93
CA LYS A 81 5.89 -0.31 -8.14
C LYS A 81 4.83 -1.21 -7.49
N MET A 82 3.77 -0.62 -6.94
CA MET A 82 2.65 -1.34 -6.33
C MET A 82 1.93 -2.20 -7.36
N THR A 83 1.58 -1.63 -8.51
CA THR A 83 0.95 -2.36 -9.61
C THR A 83 1.82 -3.52 -10.11
N LYS A 84 3.14 -3.35 -10.20
CA LYS A 84 4.05 -4.46 -10.54
C LYS A 84 4.01 -5.59 -9.51
N ALA A 85 3.97 -5.26 -8.23
CA ALA A 85 3.86 -6.25 -7.17
C ALA A 85 2.51 -6.97 -7.21
N GLU A 86 1.42 -6.25 -7.47
CA GLU A 86 0.08 -6.83 -7.63
C GLU A 86 0.00 -7.79 -8.81
N ILE A 87 0.58 -7.43 -9.96
CA ILE A 87 0.64 -8.30 -11.14
C ILE A 87 1.47 -9.56 -10.85
N LEU A 88 2.63 -9.41 -10.19
CA LEU A 88 3.48 -10.54 -9.82
C LEU A 88 2.83 -11.49 -8.81
N ALA A 89 2.00 -10.98 -7.91
CA ALA A 89 1.29 -11.80 -6.93
C ALA A 89 0.11 -12.59 -7.54
N GLN A 90 -0.42 -12.12 -8.67
CA GLN A 90 -1.50 -12.78 -9.42
C GLN A 90 -0.99 -13.88 -10.37
N ILE A 91 0.32 -13.99 -10.58
CA ILE A 91 0.99 -15.03 -11.37
C ILE A 91 1.36 -16.22 -10.46
#